data_AF-H9FLL6-F1
#
_entry.id   AF-H9FLL6-F1
#
_cell.length_a   1.000
_cell.length_b   1.000
_cell.length_c   1.000
_cell.angle_alpha   90.00
_cell.angle_beta   90.00
_cell.angle_gamma   90.00
#
_symmetry.space_group_name_H-M   'P 1'
#
loop_
_entity.id
_entity.type
_entity.pdbx_description
1 polymer ?
#
loop_
_entity_poly.entity_id
_entity_poly.type
_entity_poly.pdbx_seq_one_letter_code
_entity_poly.pdbx_strand_id
1 'polypeptide(L)' 'PCFPTVTSLQDLASGAALAATIHCYCPQLLRLEEVCLKDPMSVADSLYNLQLVQDFCASRLPRGCPLSLEDLLYVPPP' A
#
# COMPACT_ATOMS: atom_id res chain seq x y z
N PRO A 1 4.05 16.57 -4.20
CA PRO A 1 4.42 15.28 -3.58
C PRO A 1 5.41 14.53 -4.48
N CYS A 2 6.54 14.06 -3.93
CA CYS A 2 7.49 13.21 -4.65
C CYS A 2 7.04 11.76 -4.43
N PHE A 3 6.57 11.10 -5.49
CA PHE A 3 6.23 9.68 -5.44
C PHE A 3 7.50 8.88 -5.70
N PRO A 4 7.92 8.00 -4.77
CA PRO A 4 9.12 7.20 -4.97
C PRO A 4 8.97 6.34 -6.22
N THR A 5 10.04 6.22 -7.00
CA THR A 5 10.07 5.37 -8.18
C THR A 5 9.91 3.91 -7.73
N VAL A 6 8.77 3.30 -8.03
CA VAL A 6 8.54 1.86 -7.84
C VAL A 6 9.26 1.14 -8.98
N THR A 7 10.32 0.43 -8.66
CA THR A 7 11.17 -0.29 -9.62
C THR A 7 10.91 -1.79 -9.61
N SER A 8 10.41 -2.33 -8.50
CA SER A 8 10.08 -3.74 -8.32
C SER A 8 8.80 -3.94 -7.49
N LEU A 9 8.27 -5.16 -7.49
CA LEU A 9 7.13 -5.51 -6.61
C LEU A 9 7.48 -5.39 -5.12
N GLN A 10 8.75 -5.53 -4.74
CA GLN A 10 9.18 -5.39 -3.35
C GLN A 10 8.97 -3.95 -2.83
N ASP A 11 9.07 -2.96 -3.70
CA ASP A 11 8.84 -1.54 -3.34
C ASP A 11 7.37 -1.28 -2.95
N LEU A 12 6.46 -2.21 -3.30
CA LEU A 12 5.04 -2.16 -2.93
C LEU A 12 4.72 -2.96 -1.66
N ALA A 13 5.66 -3.74 -1.14
CA ALA A 13 5.42 -4.68 -0.03
C ALA A 13 4.99 -3.99 1.27
N SER A 14 5.43 -2.75 1.50
CA SER A 14 5.02 -1.96 2.67
C SER A 14 3.63 -1.35 2.55
N GLY A 15 2.98 -1.45 1.38
CA GLY A 15 1.70 -0.79 1.08
C GLY A 15 1.76 0.74 0.99
N ALA A 16 2.86 1.36 1.41
CA ALA A 16 2.99 2.82 1.50
C ALA A 16 2.86 3.51 0.14
N ALA A 17 3.55 2.99 -0.89
CA ALA A 17 3.49 3.55 -2.23
C ALA A 17 2.08 3.41 -2.85
N LEU A 18 1.39 2.29 -2.61
CA LEU A 18 0.02 2.07 -3.06
C LEU A 18 -0.96 3.02 -2.36
N ALA A 19 -0.88 3.12 -1.04
CA ALA A 19 -1.71 4.02 -0.24
C ALA A 19 -1.47 5.50 -0.61
N ALA A 20 -0.23 5.92 -0.80
CA ALA A 20 0.10 7.26 -1.29
C ALA A 20 -0.45 7.54 -2.70
N THR A 21 -0.44 6.53 -3.57
CA THR A 21 -1.03 6.63 -4.91
C THR A 21 -2.55 6.79 -4.82
N ILE A 22 -3.22 6.00 -3.99
CA ILE A 22 -4.67 6.15 -3.73
C ILE A 22 -4.97 7.55 -3.22
N HIS A 23 -4.22 8.05 -2.22
CA HIS A 23 -4.38 9.42 -1.72
C HIS A 23 -4.20 10.46 -2.83
N CYS A 24 -3.25 10.25 -3.73
CA CYS A 24 -2.98 11.21 -4.80
C CYS A 24 -4.15 11.36 -5.79
N TYR A 25 -4.90 10.28 -6.05
CA TYR A 25 -6.08 10.31 -6.92
C TYR A 25 -7.38 10.57 -6.18
N CYS A 26 -7.47 10.16 -4.91
CA CYS A 26 -8.68 10.16 -4.10
C CYS A 26 -8.37 10.65 -2.67
N PRO A 27 -7.89 11.88 -2.48
CA PRO A 27 -7.46 12.38 -1.16
C PRO A 27 -8.59 12.42 -0.13
N GLN A 28 -9.84 12.48 -0.58
CA GLN A 28 -11.05 12.44 0.23
C GLN A 28 -11.43 11.04 0.73
N LEU A 29 -10.85 9.99 0.14
CA LEU A 29 -11.14 8.59 0.48
C LEU A 29 -10.04 7.95 1.32
N LEU A 30 -8.80 8.43 1.18
CA LEU A 30 -7.68 8.00 2.01
C LEU A 30 -6.81 9.22 2.27
N ARG A 31 -6.72 9.64 3.54
CA ARG A 31 -5.89 10.78 3.91
C ARG A 31 -4.45 10.31 4.10
N LEU A 32 -3.49 11.12 3.66
CA LEU A 32 -2.08 10.75 3.75
C LEU A 32 -1.61 10.57 5.20
N GLU A 33 -2.22 11.29 6.14
CA GLU A 33 -1.96 11.19 7.58
C GLU A 33 -2.36 9.83 8.19
N GLU A 34 -3.20 9.06 7.49
CA GLU A 34 -3.55 7.69 7.86
C GLU A 34 -2.55 6.68 7.31
N VAL A 35 -1.61 7.10 6.44
CA VAL A 35 -0.61 6.20 5.86
C VAL A 35 0.68 6.25 6.68
N CYS A 36 1.18 5.09 7.05
CA CYS A 36 2.49 4.99 7.68
C CYS A 36 3.59 5.19 6.61
N LEU A 37 4.41 6.24 6.76
CA LEU A 37 5.51 6.63 5.87
C LEU A 37 6.85 6.70 6.63
N LYS A 38 7.22 5.61 7.30
CA LYS A 38 8.45 5.45 8.09
C LYS A 38 9.54 4.73 7.30
N ASP A 39 10.80 5.04 7.61
CA ASP A 39 11.98 4.34 7.08
C ASP A 39 12.98 4.08 8.23
N PRO A 40 13.26 2.81 8.60
CA PRO A 40 12.66 1.58 8.07
C PRO A 40 11.22 1.40 8.54
N MET A 41 10.39 0.78 7.71
CA MET A 41 9.00 0.45 8.06
C MET A 41 8.95 -0.81 8.93
N SER A 42 8.15 -0.80 10.00
CA SER A 42 7.89 -2.02 10.77
C SER A 42 6.93 -2.95 10.03
N VAL A 43 6.93 -4.24 10.37
CA VAL A 43 5.95 -5.20 9.82
C VAL A 43 4.53 -4.74 10.16
N ALA A 44 4.27 -4.30 11.40
CA ALA A 44 2.95 -3.83 11.80
C ALA A 44 2.48 -2.61 10.99
N ASP A 45 3.37 -1.65 10.74
CA ASP A 45 3.07 -0.48 9.89
C ASP A 45 2.80 -0.89 8.43
N SER A 46 3.55 -1.86 7.91
CA SER A 46 3.33 -2.41 6.57
C SER A 46 1.96 -3.08 6.45
N LEU A 47 1.63 -3.95 7.42
CA LEU A 47 0.34 -4.63 7.44
C LEU A 47 -0.83 -3.64 7.54
N TYR A 48 -0.67 -2.59 8.34
CA TYR A 48 -1.67 -1.54 8.47
C TYR A 48 -1.90 -0.80 7.16
N ASN A 49 -0.84 -0.37 6.47
CA ASN A 49 -0.95 0.25 5.14
C ASN A 49 -1.63 -0.68 4.13
N LEU A 50 -1.28 -1.96 4.13
CA LEU A 50 -1.89 -2.94 3.23
C LEU A 50 -3.37 -3.17 3.52
N GLN A 51 -3.78 -3.12 4.79
CA GLN A 51 -5.20 -3.17 5.16
C GLN A 51 -5.97 -1.97 4.60
N LEU A 52 -5.42 -0.75 4.70
CA LEU A 52 -6.04 0.45 4.12
C LEU A 52 -6.25 0.31 2.60
N VAL A 53 -5.24 -0.24 1.90
CA VAL A 53 -5.33 -0.51 0.46
C VAL A 53 -6.41 -1.55 0.16
N GLN A 54 -6.47 -2.65 0.93
CA GLN A 54 -7.49 -3.68 0.76
C GLN A 54 -8.90 -3.15 1.01
N ASP A 55 -9.11 -2.37 2.07
CA ASP A 55 -10.41 -1.78 2.40
C ASP A 55 -10.88 -0.80 1.31
N PHE A 56 -9.96 0.01 0.77
CA PHE A 56 -10.25 0.86 -0.38
C PHE A 56 -10.67 0.03 -1.59
N CYS A 57 -9.90 -0.99 -1.95
CA CYS A 57 -10.20 -1.83 -3.10
C CYS A 57 -11.51 -2.60 -2.93
N ALA A 58 -11.78 -3.18 -1.76
CA ALA A 58 -13.02 -3.90 -1.47
C ALA A 58 -14.25 -3.00 -1.59
N SER A 59 -14.12 -1.72 -1.22
CA SER A 59 -15.23 -0.77 -1.21
C SER A 59 -15.39 0.04 -2.50
N ARG A 60 -14.38 0.08 -3.38
CA ARG A 60 -14.36 0.96 -4.58
C ARG A 60 -14.03 0.26 -5.89
N LEU A 61 -13.47 -0.95 -5.86
CA LEU A 61 -13.18 -1.73 -7.07
C LEU A 61 -14.18 -2.88 -7.21
N PRO A 62 -14.85 -3.03 -8.37
CA PRO A 62 -15.89 -4.04 -8.57
C PRO A 62 -15.38 -5.50 -8.50
N ARG A 63 -14.06 -5.71 -8.45
CA ARG A 63 -13.40 -7.02 -8.33
C ARG A 63 -12.46 -7.13 -7.11
N GLY A 64 -12.45 -6.14 -6.22
CA GLY A 64 -11.56 -6.10 -5.06
C GLY A 64 -10.08 -5.92 -5.40
N CYS A 65 -9.20 -6.15 -4.42
CA CYS A 65 -7.76 -6.25 -4.62
C CYS A 65 -7.36 -7.73 -4.74
N PRO A 66 -6.68 -8.15 -5.82
CA PRO A 66 -6.22 -9.54 -5.94
C PRO A 66 -4.98 -9.84 -5.10
N LEU A 67 -4.32 -8.82 -4.54
CA LEU A 67 -3.14 -9.00 -3.70
C LEU A 67 -3.56 -9.36 -2.28
N SER A 68 -3.24 -10.59 -1.86
CA SER A 68 -3.35 -10.96 -0.45
C SER A 68 -2.16 -10.39 0.33
N LEU A 69 -2.35 -10.23 1.64
CA LEU A 69 -1.29 -9.81 2.57
C LEU A 69 -0.07 -10.77 2.51
N GLU A 70 -0.34 -12.04 2.20
CA GLU A 70 0.64 -13.13 2.14
C GLU A 70 1.49 -13.06 0.86
N ASP A 71 0.95 -12.53 -0.24
CA ASP A 71 1.67 -12.39 -1.52
C ASP A 71 2.80 -11.35 -1.46
N LEU A 72 2.72 -10.38 -0.54
CA LEU A 72 3.71 -9.30 -0.40
C LEU A 72 4.81 -9.62 0.61
N LEU A 73 4.59 -10.57 1.52
CA LEU A 73 5.57 -11.05 2.49
C LEU A 73 6.48 -12.16 1.94
N TYR A 74 6.06 -12.83 0.87
CA TYR A 74 6.78 -13.97 0.26
C TYR A 74 7.35 -13.68 -1.13
N VAL A 75 7.60 -12.42 -1.48
CA VAL A 75 8.33 -12.13 -2.74
C VAL A 75 9.73 -12.75 -2.61
N PRO A 76 10.08 -13.77 -3.42
CA PRO A 76 11.38 -14.40 -3.32
C PRO A 76 12.47 -13.35 -3.57
N PRO A 77 13.58 -13.38 -2.83
CA PRO A 77 14.73 -12.54 -3.16
C PRO A 77 15.20 -12.85 -4.59
N PRO A 78 15.72 -11.85 -5.32
CA PRO A 78 16.27 -12.05 -6.66
C PRO A 78 17.43 -13.07 -6.67
#